data_AF-A0A3N5XEA5-F1
#
_entry.id   AF-A0A3N5XEA5-F1
#
_cell.length_a   1.000
_cell.length_b   1.000
_cell.length_c   1.000
_cell.angle_alpha   90.00
_cell.angle_beta   90.00
_cell.angle_gamma   90.00
#
_symmetry.space_group_name_H-M   'P 1'
#
loop_
_entity.id
_entity.type
_entity.pdbx_description
1 polymer ?
#
loop_
_entity_poly.entity_id
_entity_poly.type
_entity_poly.pdbx_seq_one_letter_code
_entity_poly.pdbx_strand_id
1 'polypeptide(L)'
;MNKQLADVEDLLSRGIDLLILNPKDPQGLIPATKAATRAGVPVIIMDSSQLRTANRVSFEVVSQGWGNWAHEGGLKAMEDILVGQPNFNVMLAENDSMALGALKAIRESGRKDILVLAAADGQKEALELIKKGEYGATGMNNPILVPETALEMGLKYLDGERNFPRTTYTPPICIAADNVDKYYLPKAEF
;
A
#
# COMPACT_ATOMS: atom_id res chain seq x y z
N MET A 1 -18.83 19.18 32.80
CA MET A 1 -17.38 19.06 33.04
C MET A 1 -16.90 17.78 32.38
N ASN A 2 -15.83 17.83 31.58
CA ASN A 2 -15.34 16.66 30.85
C ASN A 2 -14.68 15.68 31.84
N LYS A 3 -15.27 14.49 32.03
CA LYS A 3 -14.85 13.51 33.04
C LYS A 3 -13.37 13.13 32.90
N GLN A 4 -12.88 12.96 31.67
CA GLN A 4 -11.49 12.58 31.41
C GLN A 4 -10.47 13.66 31.77
N LEU A 5 -10.86 14.93 31.79
CA LEU A 5 -9.97 16.00 32.22
C LEU A 5 -9.72 15.91 33.73
N ALA A 6 -10.79 15.71 34.50
CA ALA A 6 -10.71 15.52 35.94
C ALA A 6 -9.94 14.25 36.32
N ASP A 7 -10.13 13.15 35.57
CA ASP A 7 -9.40 11.90 35.80
C ASP A 7 -7.88 12.08 35.58
N VAL A 8 -7.46 12.90 34.60
CA VAL A 8 -6.04 13.21 34.39
C VAL A 8 -5.45 14.07 35.51
N GLU A 9 -6.20 15.07 35.98
CA GLU A 9 -5.77 15.92 37.09
C GLU A 9 -5.59 15.11 38.39
N ASP A 10 -6.51 14.17 38.67
CA ASP A 10 -6.39 13.25 39.81
C ASP A 10 -5.11 12.40 39.71
N LEU A 11 -4.86 11.79 38.55
CA LEU A 11 -3.67 10.97 38.33
C LEU A 11 -2.36 11.77 38.51
N LEU A 12 -2.31 13.00 38.02
CA LEU A 12 -1.15 13.87 38.21
C LEU A 12 -0.94 14.22 39.69
N SER A 13 -2.02 14.48 40.44
CA SER A 13 -1.93 14.74 41.88
C SER A 13 -1.39 13.54 42.68
N ARG A 14 -1.61 12.32 42.14
CA ARG A 14 -1.11 11.05 42.69
C ARG A 14 0.34 10.74 42.28
N GLY A 15 0.98 11.62 41.52
CA GLY A 15 2.41 11.54 41.20
C GLY A 15 2.78 10.49 40.16
N ILE A 16 1.94 10.28 39.13
CA ILE A 16 2.29 9.35 38.05
C ILE A 16 3.55 9.78 37.28
N ASP A 17 4.39 8.81 36.92
CA ASP A 17 5.63 9.05 36.15
C ASP A 17 5.40 9.07 34.62
N LEU A 18 4.26 8.53 34.15
CA LEU A 18 3.89 8.44 32.73
C LEU A 18 2.37 8.50 32.60
N LEU A 19 1.88 9.33 31.68
CA LEU A 19 0.46 9.41 31.36
C LEU A 19 0.18 8.79 29.99
N ILE A 20 -0.52 7.65 29.97
CA ILE A 20 -1.08 7.08 28.74
C ILE A 20 -2.55 7.47 28.67
N LEU A 21 -2.94 8.25 27.66
CA LEU A 21 -4.25 8.89 27.59
C LEU A 21 -4.96 8.61 26.26
N ASN A 22 -6.16 8.03 26.32
CA ASN A 22 -7.08 7.90 25.18
C ASN A 22 -8.16 8.99 25.25
N PRO A 23 -8.03 10.12 24.51
CA PRO A 23 -8.94 11.25 24.63
C PRO A 23 -10.24 11.06 23.86
N LYS A 24 -11.37 10.93 24.58
CA LYS A 24 -12.73 10.86 24.00
C LYS A 24 -13.13 12.14 23.27
N ASP A 25 -12.63 13.29 23.72
CA ASP A 25 -12.72 14.58 23.04
C ASP A 25 -11.30 15.15 22.91
N PRO A 26 -10.66 14.99 21.73
CA PRO A 26 -9.28 15.41 21.52
C PRO A 26 -9.05 16.90 21.71
N GLN A 27 -10.02 17.77 21.36
CA GLN A 27 -9.85 19.21 21.52
C GLN A 27 -10.08 19.62 22.98
N GLY A 28 -11.11 19.05 23.62
CA GLY A 28 -11.43 19.30 25.01
C GLY A 28 -10.34 18.84 26.00
N LEU A 29 -9.42 17.95 25.59
CA LEU A 29 -8.36 17.41 26.45
C LEU A 29 -6.96 18.01 26.22
N ILE A 30 -6.80 18.97 25.31
CA ILE A 30 -5.56 19.73 25.15
C ILE A 30 -5.09 20.38 26.47
N PRO A 31 -5.97 20.94 27.33
CA PRO A 31 -5.54 21.47 28.62
C PRO A 31 -4.92 20.40 29.54
N ALA A 32 -5.44 19.17 29.51
CA ALA A 32 -4.97 18.04 30.33
C ALA A 32 -3.55 17.61 29.93
N THR A 33 -3.28 17.49 28.64
CA THR A 33 -1.97 17.06 28.11
C THR A 33 -0.89 18.11 28.39
N LYS A 34 -1.25 19.39 28.29
CA LYS A 34 -0.36 20.50 28.68
C LYS A 34 -0.09 20.52 30.19
N ALA A 35 -1.07 20.18 31.02
CA ALA A 35 -0.89 20.11 32.47
C ALA A 35 0.11 18.99 32.85
N ALA A 36 -0.04 17.79 32.29
CA ALA A 36 0.88 16.68 32.49
C ALA A 36 2.31 17.01 32.03
N THR A 37 2.45 17.62 30.84
CA THR A 37 3.75 18.05 30.31
C THR A 37 4.43 19.07 31.23
N ARG A 38 3.69 20.07 31.76
CA ARG A 38 4.22 21.05 32.71
C ARG A 38 4.65 20.42 34.03
N ALA A 39 3.99 19.34 34.45
CA ALA A 39 4.36 18.56 35.62
C ALA A 39 5.59 17.66 35.40
N GLY A 40 6.21 17.71 34.21
CA GLY A 40 7.34 16.85 33.85
C GLY A 40 6.96 15.41 33.53
N VAL A 41 5.66 15.11 33.45
CA VAL A 41 5.14 13.77 33.16
C VAL A 41 5.03 13.61 31.64
N PRO A 42 5.78 12.67 31.03
CA PRO A 42 5.64 12.38 29.61
C PRO A 42 4.24 11.86 29.30
N VAL A 43 3.66 12.34 28.20
CA VAL A 43 2.31 11.96 27.78
C VAL A 43 2.37 11.16 26.49
N ILE A 44 1.83 9.94 26.53
CA ILE A 44 1.62 9.10 25.36
C ILE A 44 0.12 9.12 25.06
N ILE A 45 -0.26 9.77 23.95
CA ILE A 45 -1.66 9.80 23.50
C ILE A 45 -1.96 8.54 22.72
N MET A 46 -3.04 7.86 23.09
CA MET A 46 -3.56 6.66 22.43
C MET A 46 -5.04 6.83 22.06
N ASP A 47 -5.38 7.46 20.93
CA ASP A 47 -6.69 7.26 20.26
C ASP A 47 -6.64 7.42 18.73
N SER A 48 -7.55 6.67 18.08
CA SER A 48 -7.91 6.47 16.67
C SER A 48 -8.77 7.63 16.10
N SER A 49 -9.70 7.53 15.13
CA SER A 49 -10.38 8.65 14.38
C SER A 49 -9.77 9.30 13.08
N GLN A 50 -9.51 8.49 12.02
CA GLN A 50 -9.38 8.83 10.57
C GLN A 50 -8.06 8.59 9.72
N LEU A 51 -6.83 9.00 10.04
CA LEU A 51 -5.61 8.57 9.27
C LEU A 51 -4.30 8.56 10.09
N ARG A 52 -4.23 9.36 11.16
CA ARG A 52 -3.44 9.01 12.36
C ARG A 52 -4.17 7.99 13.23
N THR A 53 -5.31 7.52 12.70
CA THR A 53 -6.49 7.36 13.49
C THR A 53 -7.52 6.41 12.81
N ALA A 54 -7.31 5.97 11.56
CA ALA A 54 -7.99 4.79 10.99
C ALA A 54 -7.06 3.84 10.24
N ASN A 55 -5.76 4.15 10.16
CA ASN A 55 -4.77 3.42 9.36
C ASN A 55 -5.26 3.00 7.95
N ARG A 56 -6.11 3.83 7.32
CA ARG A 56 -6.61 3.60 5.97
C ARG A 56 -6.64 4.92 5.22
N VAL A 57 -6.09 4.90 4.01
CA VAL A 57 -6.39 5.90 2.99
C VAL A 57 -7.74 5.50 2.39
N SER A 58 -8.68 6.44 2.35
CA SER A 58 -9.91 6.25 1.58
C SER A 58 -9.61 6.65 0.14
N PHE A 59 -9.76 5.70 -0.77
CA PHE A 59 -9.73 5.95 -2.20
C PHE A 59 -11.18 5.95 -2.71
N GLU A 60 -11.48 6.87 -3.62
CA GLU A 60 -12.70 6.83 -4.40
C GLU A 60 -12.35 6.37 -5.80
N VAL A 61 -13.04 5.33 -6.29
CA VAL A 61 -12.91 4.89 -7.68
C VAL A 61 -13.75 5.84 -8.52
N VAL A 62 -13.09 6.80 -9.16
CA VAL A 62 -13.75 7.83 -9.97
C VAL A 62 -13.93 7.45 -11.44
N SER A 63 -13.26 6.38 -11.89
CA SER A 63 -13.38 5.80 -13.23
C SER A 63 -12.83 4.37 -13.29
N GLN A 64 -13.19 3.61 -14.32
CA GLN A 64 -12.70 2.27 -14.62
C GLN A 64 -12.56 2.08 -16.13
N GLY A 65 -11.53 1.37 -16.56
CA GLY A 65 -11.32 0.98 -17.97
C GLY A 65 -10.88 -0.47 -18.09
N TRP A 66 -10.98 -1.02 -19.31
CA TRP A 66 -10.67 -2.42 -19.61
C TRP A 66 -9.46 -2.51 -20.53
N GLY A 67 -8.34 -3.02 -20.03
CA GLY A 67 -7.10 -3.13 -20.81
C GLY A 67 -6.77 -4.52 -21.34
N ASN A 68 -7.61 -5.53 -21.06
CA ASN A 68 -7.43 -6.92 -21.50
C ASN A 68 -6.00 -7.46 -21.26
N TRP A 69 -5.40 -7.08 -20.12
CA TRP A 69 -4.05 -7.48 -19.70
C TRP A 69 -2.92 -7.05 -20.65
N ALA A 70 -3.22 -6.22 -21.65
CA ALA A 70 -2.31 -5.86 -22.73
C ALA A 70 -1.88 -4.38 -22.65
N HIS A 71 -0.69 -4.09 -23.19
CA HIS A 71 -0.13 -2.74 -23.20
C HIS A 71 -1.02 -1.77 -23.98
N GLU A 72 -1.44 -2.13 -25.20
CA GLU A 72 -2.31 -1.30 -26.03
C GLU A 72 -3.67 -1.07 -25.38
N GLY A 73 -4.20 -2.07 -24.67
CA GLY A 73 -5.46 -1.94 -23.95
C GLY A 73 -5.35 -0.98 -22.76
N GLY A 74 -4.28 -1.06 -21.98
CA GLY A 74 -4.01 -0.12 -20.89
C GLY A 74 -3.81 1.32 -21.38
N LEU A 75 -3.11 1.49 -22.51
CA LEU A 75 -2.96 2.79 -23.18
C LEU A 75 -4.33 3.36 -23.57
N LYS A 76 -5.13 2.59 -24.31
CA LYS A 76 -6.42 3.06 -24.81
C LYS A 76 -7.39 3.38 -23.68
N ALA A 77 -7.45 2.54 -22.64
CA ALA A 77 -8.29 2.77 -21.48
C ALA A 77 -7.92 4.07 -20.75
N MET A 78 -6.62 4.38 -20.62
CA MET A 78 -6.17 5.59 -19.94
C MET A 78 -6.40 6.86 -20.76
N GLU A 79 -6.24 6.81 -22.09
CA GLU A 79 -6.63 7.93 -22.97
C GLU A 79 -8.09 8.32 -22.75
N ASP A 80 -8.99 7.33 -22.73
CA ASP A 80 -10.43 7.56 -22.53
C ASP A 80 -10.72 8.10 -21.12
N ILE A 81 -10.04 7.59 -20.09
CA ILE A 81 -10.17 8.07 -18.70
C ILE A 81 -9.67 9.51 -18.55
N LEU A 82 -8.52 9.86 -19.12
CA LEU A 82 -7.96 11.22 -19.03
C LEU A 82 -8.89 12.27 -19.66
N VAL A 83 -9.59 11.89 -20.73
CA VAL A 83 -10.60 12.76 -21.37
C VAL A 83 -11.87 12.84 -20.53
N GLY A 84 -12.38 11.71 -20.02
CA GLY A 84 -13.68 11.63 -19.35
C GLY A 84 -13.67 12.01 -17.86
N GLN A 85 -12.53 11.84 -17.17
CA GLN A 85 -12.37 12.10 -15.76
C GLN A 85 -10.96 12.65 -15.47
N PRO A 86 -10.74 13.97 -15.60
CA PRO A 86 -9.41 14.55 -15.42
C PRO A 86 -8.97 14.63 -13.94
N ASN A 87 -9.87 14.48 -12.97
CA ASN A 87 -9.58 14.69 -11.56
C ASN A 87 -9.32 13.38 -10.79
N PHE A 88 -8.11 12.85 -10.92
CA PHE A 88 -7.60 11.71 -10.15
C PHE A 88 -6.08 11.83 -9.97
N ASN A 89 -5.52 11.17 -8.96
CA ASN A 89 -4.09 11.23 -8.62
C ASN A 89 -3.46 9.86 -8.34
N VAL A 90 -4.24 8.78 -8.43
CA VAL A 90 -3.76 7.41 -8.32
C VAL A 90 -4.38 6.59 -9.44
N MET A 91 -3.55 5.78 -10.09
CA MET A 91 -3.96 4.76 -11.04
C MET A 91 -3.50 3.40 -10.52
N LEU A 92 -4.43 2.44 -10.49
CA LEU A 92 -4.15 1.05 -10.15
C LEU A 92 -4.53 0.19 -11.36
N ALA A 93 -3.56 -0.54 -11.90
CA ALA A 93 -3.78 -1.58 -12.88
C ALA A 93 -3.81 -2.97 -12.22
N GLU A 94 -4.44 -3.93 -12.88
CA GLU A 94 -4.36 -5.32 -12.43
C GLU A 94 -2.98 -5.93 -12.75
N ASN A 95 -2.34 -5.55 -13.87
CA ASN A 95 -0.97 -5.96 -14.19
C ASN A 95 -0.07 -4.82 -14.71
N ASP A 96 1.24 -5.06 -14.72
CA ASP A 96 2.26 -4.09 -15.13
C ASP A 96 2.15 -3.76 -16.62
N SER A 97 1.81 -4.72 -17.48
CA SER A 97 1.68 -4.48 -18.92
C SER A 97 0.64 -3.40 -19.23
N MET A 98 -0.54 -3.47 -18.58
CA MET A 98 -1.55 -2.41 -18.69
C MET A 98 -1.11 -1.11 -18.04
N ALA A 99 -0.47 -1.16 -16.86
CA ALA A 99 0.03 0.03 -16.18
C ALA A 99 1.07 0.80 -17.00
N LEU A 100 1.98 0.09 -17.67
CA LEU A 100 2.98 0.67 -18.56
C LEU A 100 2.34 1.35 -19.77
N GLY A 101 1.28 0.76 -20.34
CA GLY A 101 0.49 1.36 -21.40
C GLY A 101 -0.21 2.64 -20.92
N ALA A 102 -0.84 2.58 -19.75
CA ALA A 102 -1.50 3.73 -19.14
C ALA A 102 -0.51 4.86 -18.79
N LEU A 103 0.67 4.52 -18.27
CA LEU A 103 1.74 5.45 -17.95
C LEU A 103 2.22 6.21 -19.20
N LYS A 104 2.23 5.58 -20.37
CA LYS A 104 2.50 6.26 -21.63
C LYS A 104 1.46 7.35 -21.93
N ALA A 105 0.16 7.05 -21.84
CA ALA A 105 -0.90 8.07 -22.02
C ALA A 105 -0.79 9.21 -20.98
N ILE A 106 -0.53 8.89 -19.71
CA ILE A 106 -0.33 9.88 -18.64
C ILE A 106 0.84 10.82 -18.95
N ARG A 107 1.96 10.29 -19.45
CA ARG A 107 3.13 11.08 -19.87
C ARG A 107 2.81 11.98 -21.05
N GLU A 108 2.11 11.45 -22.05
CA GLU A 108 1.69 12.19 -23.25
C GLU A 108 0.68 13.30 -22.92
N SER A 109 -0.13 13.13 -21.87
CA SER A 109 -1.02 14.18 -21.36
C SER A 109 -0.30 15.25 -20.53
N GLY A 110 1.00 15.07 -20.25
CA GLY A 110 1.82 15.99 -19.45
C GLY A 110 1.54 15.95 -17.94
N ARG A 111 0.71 15.01 -17.46
CA ARG A 111 0.42 14.86 -16.03
C ARG A 111 1.59 14.18 -15.32
N LYS A 112 1.93 14.66 -14.12
CA LYS A 112 3.07 14.16 -13.31
C LYS A 112 2.69 13.87 -11.86
N ASP A 113 1.46 14.19 -11.50
CA ASP A 113 0.86 14.08 -10.17
C ASP A 113 0.09 12.76 -9.97
N ILE A 114 0.11 11.87 -10.98
CA ILE A 114 -0.57 10.58 -10.93
C ILE A 114 0.43 9.51 -10.47
N LEU A 115 0.17 8.92 -9.30
CA LEU A 115 0.87 7.73 -8.82
C LEU A 115 0.37 6.49 -9.57
N VAL A 116 1.28 5.77 -10.24
CA VAL A 116 0.96 4.52 -10.96
C VAL A 116 1.33 3.31 -10.10
N LEU A 117 0.39 2.37 -9.96
CA LEU A 117 0.51 1.13 -9.21
C LEU A 117 -0.02 -0.05 -10.04
N ALA A 118 0.49 -1.24 -9.80
CA ALA A 118 -0.12 -2.47 -10.29
C ALA A 118 -0.24 -3.53 -9.19
N ALA A 119 -1.22 -4.44 -9.34
CA ALA A 119 -1.38 -5.57 -8.43
C ALA A 119 -0.47 -6.76 -8.78
N ALA A 120 -0.02 -6.83 -10.03
CA ALA A 120 0.86 -7.86 -10.58
C ALA A 120 1.70 -7.23 -11.71
N ASP A 121 2.77 -7.81 -12.23
CA ASP A 121 3.32 -9.13 -11.94
C ASP A 121 4.76 -9.05 -11.38
N GLY A 122 5.35 -7.85 -11.32
CA GLY A 122 6.78 -7.67 -11.09
C GLY A 122 7.59 -7.64 -12.39
N GLN A 123 6.99 -7.17 -13.48
CA GLN A 123 7.62 -7.09 -14.80
C GLN A 123 8.84 -6.16 -14.76
N LYS A 124 9.96 -6.58 -15.37
CA LYS A 124 11.27 -5.89 -15.29
C LYS A 124 11.21 -4.42 -15.70
N GLU A 125 10.41 -4.06 -16.70
CA GLU A 125 10.25 -2.66 -17.12
C GLU A 125 9.57 -1.83 -16.02
N ALA A 126 8.59 -2.39 -15.31
CA ALA A 126 7.98 -1.73 -14.15
C ALA A 126 8.99 -1.62 -13.00
N LEU A 127 9.77 -2.67 -12.73
CA LEU A 127 10.81 -2.63 -11.69
C LEU A 127 11.90 -1.59 -11.98
N GLU A 128 12.31 -1.45 -13.24
CA GLU A 128 13.25 -0.40 -13.65
C GLU A 128 12.69 1.00 -13.38
N LEU A 129 11.40 1.23 -13.65
CA LEU A 129 10.75 2.51 -13.38
C LEU A 129 10.53 2.76 -11.89
N ILE A 130 10.23 1.72 -11.09
CA ILE A 130 10.18 1.81 -9.63
C ILE A 130 11.54 2.28 -9.09
N LYS A 131 12.62 1.70 -9.59
CA LYS A 131 13.99 2.10 -9.22
C LYS A 131 14.32 3.55 -9.58
N LYS A 132 13.73 4.07 -10.67
CA LYS A 132 13.86 5.49 -11.08
C LYS A 132 12.92 6.43 -10.32
N GLY A 133 12.00 5.91 -9.50
CA GLY A 133 10.96 6.70 -8.84
C GLY A 133 9.85 7.18 -9.78
N GLU A 134 9.71 6.55 -10.95
CA GLU A 134 8.73 6.90 -11.99
C GLU A 134 7.49 5.99 -11.96
N TYR A 135 7.46 5.01 -11.05
CA TYR A 135 6.39 4.04 -10.84
C TYR A 135 6.35 3.69 -9.34
N GLY A 136 5.15 3.54 -8.76
CA GLY A 136 4.99 3.47 -7.31
C GLY A 136 5.34 2.11 -6.71
N ALA A 137 4.58 1.07 -7.10
CA ALA A 137 4.77 -0.29 -6.61
C ALA A 137 4.04 -1.30 -7.51
N THR A 138 4.49 -2.56 -7.47
CA THR A 138 3.83 -3.70 -8.12
C THR A 138 3.79 -4.92 -7.20
N GLY A 139 2.87 -5.85 -7.43
CA GLY A 139 2.84 -7.13 -6.73
C GLY A 139 3.63 -8.20 -7.47
N MET A 140 4.31 -9.07 -6.73
CA MET A 140 5.04 -10.19 -7.32
C MET A 140 4.12 -11.33 -7.70
N ASN A 141 4.15 -11.68 -8.99
CA ASN A 141 3.57 -12.89 -9.56
C ASN A 141 4.63 -13.54 -10.46
N ASN A 142 5.63 -14.16 -9.83
CA ASN A 142 6.82 -14.64 -10.53
C ASN A 142 6.48 -15.87 -11.42
N PRO A 143 6.64 -15.77 -12.75
CA PRO A 143 6.31 -16.85 -13.68
C PRO A 143 7.26 -18.06 -13.59
N ILE A 144 8.38 -17.95 -12.88
CA ILE A 144 9.31 -19.05 -12.58
C ILE A 144 8.90 -19.78 -11.30
N LEU A 145 8.57 -19.02 -10.25
CA LEU A 145 8.28 -19.57 -8.92
C LEU A 145 7.01 -20.43 -8.91
N VAL A 146 5.99 -20.05 -9.69
CA VAL A 146 4.73 -20.80 -9.78
C VAL A 146 4.96 -22.20 -10.37
N PRO A 147 5.61 -22.37 -11.55
CA PRO A 147 5.99 -23.69 -12.06
C PRO A 147 6.92 -24.49 -11.14
N GLU A 148 7.92 -23.86 -10.52
CA GLU A 148 8.84 -24.56 -9.60
C GLU A 148 8.08 -25.16 -8.41
N THR A 149 7.20 -24.37 -7.78
CA THR A 149 6.34 -24.82 -6.68
C THR A 149 5.45 -25.99 -7.11
N ALA A 150 4.87 -25.91 -8.31
CA ALA A 150 4.02 -26.97 -8.84
C ALA A 150 4.81 -28.27 -9.10
N LEU A 151 6.02 -28.16 -9.66
CA LEU A 151 6.90 -29.30 -9.91
C LEU A 151 7.33 -29.96 -8.59
N GLU A 152 7.73 -29.18 -7.60
CA GLU A 152 8.09 -29.69 -6.27
C GLU A 152 6.95 -30.48 -5.62
N MET A 153 5.71 -29.97 -5.70
CA MET A 153 4.53 -30.69 -5.21
C MET A 153 4.30 -31.99 -5.98
N GLY A 154 4.49 -31.98 -7.31
CA GLY A 154 4.41 -33.18 -8.15
C GLY A 154 5.43 -34.25 -7.75
N LEU A 155 6.68 -33.85 -7.48
CA LEU A 155 7.73 -34.76 -7.03
C LEU A 155 7.41 -35.37 -5.66
N LYS A 156 6.96 -34.56 -4.70
CA LYS A 156 6.52 -35.05 -3.38
C LYS A 156 5.38 -36.07 -3.48
N TYR A 157 4.44 -35.83 -4.40
CA TYR A 157 3.36 -36.78 -4.66
C TYR A 157 3.89 -38.10 -5.21
N LEU A 158 4.84 -38.05 -6.14
CA LEU A 158 5.48 -39.27 -6.67
C LEU A 158 6.26 -40.04 -5.58
N ASP A 159 6.81 -39.32 -4.59
CA ASP A 159 7.57 -39.89 -3.47
C ASP A 159 6.69 -40.40 -2.31
N GLY A 160 5.37 -40.45 -2.50
CA GLY A 160 4.43 -41.05 -1.56
C GLY A 160 3.73 -40.07 -0.62
N GLU A 161 4.05 -38.78 -0.66
CA GLU A 161 3.29 -37.77 0.08
C GLU A 161 1.88 -37.65 -0.50
N ARG A 162 0.87 -37.55 0.36
CA ARG A 162 -0.56 -37.45 -0.04
C ARG A 162 -1.30 -36.30 0.63
N ASN A 163 -0.71 -35.69 1.66
CA ASN A 163 -1.31 -34.60 2.40
C ASN A 163 -0.84 -33.26 1.85
N PHE A 164 -1.57 -32.73 0.87
CA PHE A 164 -1.30 -31.41 0.30
C PHE A 164 -2.43 -30.43 0.66
N PRO A 165 -2.11 -29.15 0.88
CA PRO A 165 -3.15 -28.13 0.95
C PRO A 165 -3.89 -28.05 -0.40
N ARG A 166 -5.19 -27.76 -0.36
CA ARG A 166 -6.01 -27.57 -1.56
C ARG A 166 -5.53 -26.38 -2.42
N THR A 167 -4.89 -25.41 -1.77
CA THR A 167 -4.36 -24.21 -2.42
C THR A 167 -3.01 -23.88 -1.81
N THR A 168 -2.02 -23.68 -2.68
CA THR A 168 -0.67 -23.23 -2.31
C THR A 168 -0.48 -21.85 -2.91
N TYR A 169 -0.12 -20.88 -2.08
CA TYR A 169 0.19 -19.52 -2.51
C TYR A 169 1.70 -19.33 -2.54
N THR A 170 2.19 -18.63 -3.56
CA THR A 170 3.53 -18.06 -3.52
C THR A 170 3.58 -16.93 -2.48
N PRO A 171 4.76 -16.62 -1.92
CA PRO A 171 4.88 -15.51 -0.96
C PRO A 171 4.40 -14.19 -1.58
N PRO A 172 3.46 -13.47 -0.93
CA PRO A 172 3.01 -12.17 -1.42
C PRO A 172 4.11 -11.13 -1.17
N ILE A 173 4.58 -10.48 -2.23
CA ILE A 173 5.61 -9.44 -2.15
C ILE A 173 5.08 -8.20 -2.86
N CYS A 174 5.01 -7.08 -2.13
CA CYS A 174 4.89 -5.76 -2.73
C CYS A 174 6.30 -5.26 -3.05
N ILE A 175 6.58 -5.02 -4.32
CA ILE A 175 7.87 -4.48 -4.77
C ILE A 175 7.72 -2.97 -4.92
N ALA A 176 8.53 -2.22 -4.17
CA ALA A 176 8.56 -0.76 -4.14
C ALA A 176 10.02 -0.27 -4.04
N ALA A 177 10.21 1.05 -3.99
CA ALA A 177 11.53 1.67 -4.04
C ALA A 177 12.50 1.18 -2.94
N ASP A 178 11.99 0.74 -1.78
CA ASP A 178 12.78 0.26 -0.65
C ASP A 178 13.33 -1.16 -0.83
N ASN A 179 12.75 -1.97 -1.73
CA ASN A 179 13.13 -3.37 -1.92
C ASN A 179 13.35 -3.79 -3.39
N VAL A 180 13.13 -2.90 -4.37
CA VAL A 180 13.21 -3.22 -5.81
C VAL A 180 14.55 -3.80 -6.25
N ASP A 181 15.66 -3.36 -5.64
CA ASP A 181 17.00 -3.85 -5.97
C ASP A 181 17.19 -5.35 -5.69
N LYS A 182 16.36 -5.93 -4.80
CA LYS A 182 16.38 -7.37 -4.52
C LYS A 182 15.75 -8.20 -5.65
N TYR A 183 14.87 -7.59 -6.43
CA TYR A 183 14.00 -8.30 -7.38
C TYR A 183 14.27 -7.91 -8.84
N TYR A 184 14.89 -6.77 -9.09
CA TYR A 184 15.21 -6.33 -10.44
C TYR A 184 16.37 -7.13 -11.05
N LEU A 185 16.06 -7.95 -12.05
CA LEU A 185 17.01 -8.71 -12.84
C LEU A 185 17.02 -8.17 -14.28
N PRO A 186 18.00 -7.33 -14.69
CA PRO A 186 17.97 -6.65 -15.99
C PRO A 186 18.05 -7.60 -17.20
N LYS A 187 18.45 -8.86 -16.98
CA LYS A 187 18.52 -9.91 -18.01
C LYS A 187 17.33 -10.87 -18.00
N ALA A 188 16.34 -10.65 -17.13
CA ALA A 188 15.13 -11.47 -17.14
C ALA A 188 14.35 -11.28 -18.45
N GLU A 189 13.68 -12.33 -18.89
CA GLU A 189 12.76 -12.24 -20.03
C GLU A 189 11.52 -11.44 -19.66
N PHE A 190 11.05 -11.61 -18.42
CA PHE A 190 9.90 -10.94 -17.82
C PHE A 190 10.31 -10.25 -16.52
#